data_AF-A0A8J6WIQ3-F1
#
_entry.id   AF-A0A8J6WIQ3-F1
#
_cell.length_a   1.000
_cell.length_b   1.000
_cell.length_c   1.000
_cell.angle_alpha   90.00
_cell.angle_beta   90.00
_cell.angle_gamma   90.00
#
_symmetry.space_group_name_H-M   'P 1'
#
loop_
_entity.id
_entity.type
_entity.pdbx_description
1 polymer ?
#
loop_
_entity_poly.entity_id
_entity_poly.type
_entity_poly.pdbx_seq_one_letter_code
_entity_poly.pdbx_strand_id
1 'polypeptide(L)'
;MSTAYYPWNVQVLVEWLRLELRHHGSSRDLSTALQVPSHTLSHWLQSSLPTVTLQDIRCIAQYRGWSVRQTLRWLELQPAHVDALIVEDPLSYRVSWSDAMALWFGPPAA
;
A
#
# COMPACT_ATOMS: atom_id res chain seq x y z
N MET A 1 11.36 16.94 -1.91
CA MET A 1 10.61 15.66 -1.86
C MET A 1 11.15 14.81 -2.99
N SER A 2 11.95 13.79 -2.68
CA SER A 2 12.56 12.93 -3.70
C SER A 2 11.50 11.94 -4.20
N THR A 3 11.03 12.10 -5.44
CA THR A 3 10.23 11.09 -6.14
C THR A 3 11.19 10.00 -6.63
N ALA A 4 11.67 9.18 -5.71
CA ALA A 4 12.50 8.03 -6.05
C ALA A 4 11.62 6.94 -6.67
N TYR A 5 11.74 6.76 -7.99
CA TYR A 5 11.06 5.73 -8.75
C TYR A 5 11.85 4.41 -8.64
N TYR A 6 11.37 3.48 -7.82
CA TYR A 6 12.00 2.16 -7.68
C TYR A 6 11.33 1.13 -8.60
N PRO A 7 12.08 0.33 -9.36
CA PRO A 7 11.50 -0.72 -10.20
C PRO A 7 11.00 -1.88 -9.31
N TRP A 8 9.69 -1.96 -9.10
CA TRP A 8 8.99 -3.14 -8.57
C TRP A 8 8.52 -4.09 -9.67
N ASN A 9 8.23 -5.32 -9.28
CA ASN A 9 7.54 -6.27 -10.13
C ASN A 9 6.06 -5.89 -10.28
N VAL A 10 5.79 -5.02 -11.26
CA VAL A 10 4.44 -4.55 -11.63
C VAL A 10 3.52 -5.72 -11.98
N GLN A 11 4.08 -6.78 -12.58
CA GLN A 11 3.31 -7.95 -12.98
C GLN A 11 2.72 -8.66 -11.76
N VAL A 12 3.50 -8.87 -10.69
CA VAL A 12 3.04 -9.47 -9.44
C VAL A 12 1.90 -8.64 -8.81
N LEU A 13 2.03 -7.31 -8.80
CA LEU A 13 0.99 -6.42 -8.29
C LEU A 13 -0.30 -6.51 -9.12
N VAL A 14 -0.19 -6.42 -10.45
CA VAL A 14 -1.35 -6.41 -11.37
C VAL A 14 -2.07 -7.76 -11.37
N GLU A 15 -1.33 -8.87 -11.36
CA GLU A 15 -1.90 -10.22 -11.30
C GLU A 15 -2.69 -10.41 -10.00
N TRP A 16 -2.12 -9.99 -8.87
CA TRP A 16 -2.82 -10.02 -7.58
C TRP A 16 -4.07 -9.11 -7.58
N LEU A 17 -3.97 -7.87 -8.05
CA LEU A 17 -5.13 -6.97 -8.13
C LEU A 17 -6.26 -7.54 -9.00
N ARG A 18 -5.93 -8.24 -10.09
CA ARG A 18 -6.93 -8.91 -10.94
C ARG A 18 -7.62 -10.07 -10.22
N LEU A 19 -6.91 -10.83 -9.40
CA LEU A 19 -7.49 -11.88 -8.57
C LEU A 19 -8.42 -11.29 -7.51
N GLU A 20 -7.97 -10.24 -6.82
CA GLU A 20 -8.78 -9.54 -5.81
C GLU A 20 -10.03 -8.89 -6.43
N LEU A 21 -9.92 -8.30 -7.62
CA LEU A 21 -11.08 -7.76 -8.35
C LEU A 21 -12.15 -8.82 -8.62
N ARG A 22 -11.74 -10.05 -8.94
CA ARG A 22 -12.68 -11.17 -9.13
C ARG A 22 -13.31 -11.60 -7.82
N HIS A 23 -12.56 -11.56 -6.72
CA HIS A 23 -13.06 -11.89 -5.39
C HIS A 23 -14.06 -10.86 -4.86
N HIS A 24 -13.76 -9.57 -5.01
CA HIS A 24 -14.61 -8.46 -4.54
C HIS A 24 -15.73 -8.09 -5.51
N GLY A 25 -15.66 -8.52 -6.77
CA GLY A 25 -16.69 -8.31 -7.78
C GLY A 25 -16.70 -6.91 -8.40
N SER A 26 -16.18 -5.88 -7.72
CA SER A 26 -16.06 -4.53 -8.25
C SER A 26 -14.77 -3.81 -7.84
N SER A 27 -14.34 -2.87 -8.68
CA SER A 27 -13.21 -1.97 -8.38
C SER A 27 -13.48 -1.06 -7.18
N ARG A 28 -14.74 -0.69 -6.96
CA ARG A 28 -15.15 0.14 -5.81
C ARG A 28 -15.03 -0.61 -4.49
N ASP A 29 -15.43 -1.87 -4.47
CA ASP A 29 -15.37 -2.69 -3.26
C ASP A 29 -13.92 -3.00 -2.91
N LEU A 30 -13.10 -3.31 -3.92
CA LEU A 30 -11.67 -3.50 -3.74
C LEU A 30 -10.96 -2.21 -3.28
N SER A 31 -11.28 -1.06 -3.87
CA SER A 31 -10.66 0.22 -3.47
C SER A 31 -11.01 0.58 -2.02
N THR A 32 -12.24 0.30 -1.60
CA THR A 32 -12.70 0.45 -0.21
C THR A 32 -11.96 -0.51 0.72
N ALA A 33 -11.83 -1.78 0.35
CA ALA A 33 -11.14 -2.79 1.15
C ALA A 33 -9.64 -2.50 1.30
N LEU A 34 -8.99 -2.02 0.24
CA LEU A 34 -7.59 -1.60 0.26
C LEU A 34 -7.38 -0.24 0.89
N GLN A 35 -8.43 0.55 1.12
CA GLN A 35 -8.35 1.96 1.56
C GLN A 35 -7.47 2.80 0.62
N VAL A 36 -7.58 2.54 -0.68
CA VAL A 36 -6.84 3.23 -1.73
C VAL A 36 -7.84 3.95 -2.64
N PRO A 37 -7.56 5.18 -3.12
CA PRO A 37 -8.45 5.85 -4.05
C PRO A 37 -8.67 5.03 -5.33
N SER A 38 -9.91 5.01 -5.84
CA SER A 38 -10.26 4.23 -7.04
C SER A 38 -9.40 4.61 -8.26
N HIS A 39 -8.98 5.87 -8.38
CA HIS A 39 -8.11 6.31 -9.48
C HIS A 39 -6.70 5.72 -9.38
N THR A 40 -6.17 5.52 -8.18
CA THR A 40 -4.88 4.86 -7.94
C THR A 40 -4.95 3.39 -8.35
N LEU A 41 -6.04 2.71 -7.99
CA LEU A 41 -6.27 1.31 -8.37
C LEU A 41 -6.40 1.15 -9.90
N SER A 42 -7.13 2.06 -10.56
CA SER A 42 -7.19 2.12 -12.02
C SER A 42 -5.82 2.37 -12.65
N HIS A 43 -5.03 3.28 -12.10
CA HIS A 43 -3.69 3.57 -12.57
C HIS A 43 -2.76 2.35 -12.47
N TRP A 44 -2.85 1.58 -11.37
CA TRP A 44 -2.08 0.34 -11.21
C TRP A 44 -2.40 -0.72 -12.25
N LEU A 45 -3.67 -0.88 -12.62
CA LEU A 45 -4.10 -1.88 -13.59
C LEU A 45 -3.79 -1.51 -15.04
N GLN A 46 -3.70 -0.22 -15.34
CA GLN A 46 -3.56 0.31 -16.71
C GLN A 46 -2.13 0.68 -17.06
N SER A 47 -1.31 1.08 -16.08
CA SER A 47 0.06 1.50 -16.32
C SER A 47 1.00 0.29 -16.45
N SER A 48 1.94 0.35 -17.39
CA SER A 48 3.06 -0.58 -17.48
C SER A 48 4.10 -0.36 -16.38
N LEU A 49 4.12 0.85 -15.80
CA LEU A 49 5.01 1.29 -14.73
C LEU A 49 4.23 2.16 -13.74
N PRO A 50 3.30 1.59 -12.97
CA PRO A 50 2.57 2.36 -11.99
C PRO A 50 3.51 2.89 -10.92
N THR A 51 3.40 4.19 -10.67
CA THR A 51 3.84 4.79 -9.41
C THR A 51 2.93 4.27 -8.31
N VAL A 52 3.50 3.53 -7.37
CA VAL A 52 2.93 3.32 -6.04
C VAL A 52 3.81 4.05 -5.04
N THR A 53 3.27 4.32 -3.87
CA THR A 53 3.95 5.08 -2.82
C THR A 53 4.17 4.18 -1.61
N LEU A 54 4.97 4.66 -0.65
CA LEU A 54 5.10 3.94 0.62
C LEU A 54 3.75 3.81 1.36
N GLN A 55 2.88 4.81 1.21
CA GLN A 55 1.53 4.75 1.78
C GLN A 55 0.69 3.63 1.16
N ASP A 56 0.79 3.45 -0.16
CA ASP A 56 0.10 2.36 -0.85
C ASP A 56 0.62 0.99 -0.41
N ILE A 57 1.94 0.86 -0.22
CA ILE A 57 2.56 -0.36 0.32
C ILE A 57 2.02 -0.66 1.73
N ARG A 58 1.84 0.35 2.57
CA ARG A 58 1.24 0.19 3.91
C ARG A 58 -0.21 -0.27 3.82
N CYS A 59 -1.00 0.31 2.93
CA CYS A 59 -2.38 -0.11 2.70
C CYS A 59 -2.46 -1.58 2.27
N ILE A 60 -1.60 -2.00 1.32
CA ILE A 60 -1.51 -3.40 0.89
C ILE A 60 -1.05 -4.30 2.04
N ALA A 61 -0.04 -3.88 2.80
CA ALA A 61 0.45 -4.62 3.96
C ALA A 61 -0.65 -4.83 5.00
N GLN A 62 -1.41 -3.77 5.32
CA GLN A 62 -2.53 -3.82 6.24
C GLN A 62 -3.63 -4.76 5.75
N TYR A 63 -4.03 -4.65 4.48
CA TYR A 63 -5.04 -5.53 3.88
C TYR A 63 -4.64 -7.01 3.97
N ARG A 64 -3.36 -7.33 3.74
CA ARG A 64 -2.84 -8.70 3.78
C ARG A 64 -2.49 -9.20 5.19
N GLY A 65 -2.53 -8.34 6.21
CA GLY A 65 -2.01 -8.65 7.55
C GLY A 65 -0.49 -8.89 7.57
N TRP A 66 0.24 -8.24 6.66
CA TRP A 66 1.67 -8.37 6.48
C TRP A 66 2.41 -7.14 7.02
N SER A 67 3.70 -7.30 7.30
CA SER A 67 4.60 -6.17 7.51
C SER A 67 4.95 -5.49 6.17
N VAL A 68 5.28 -4.20 6.23
CA VAL A 68 5.80 -3.44 5.07
C VAL A 68 6.97 -4.18 4.41
N ARG A 69 7.90 -4.73 5.18
CA ARG A 69 9.05 -5.49 4.67
C ARG A 69 8.63 -6.77 3.92
N GLN A 70 7.60 -7.48 4.38
CA GLN A 70 7.07 -8.65 3.67
C GLN A 70 6.40 -8.25 2.35
N THR A 71 5.61 -7.17 2.36
CA THR A 71 4.99 -6.63 1.14
C THR A 71 6.04 -6.18 0.13
N LEU A 72 7.10 -5.50 0.58
CA LEU A 72 8.21 -5.06 -0.27
C LEU A 72 8.96 -6.25 -0.88
N ARG A 73 9.26 -7.29 -0.09
CA ARG A 73 9.89 -8.52 -0.60
C ARG A 73 9.00 -9.23 -1.61
N TRP A 74 7.70 -9.27 -1.38
CA TRP A 74 6.73 -9.86 -2.29
C TRP A 74 6.64 -9.08 -3.62
N LEU A 75 6.73 -7.75 -3.57
CA LEU A 75 6.84 -6.89 -4.76
C LEU A 75 8.24 -6.94 -5.41
N GLU A 76 9.12 -7.80 -4.90
CA GLU A 76 10.51 -7.99 -5.34
C GLU A 76 11.35 -6.70 -5.29
N LEU A 77 11.01 -5.79 -4.38
CA LEU A 77 11.82 -4.60 -4.13
C LEU A 77 13.11 -5.01 -3.42
N GLN A 78 14.25 -4.67 -4.02
CA GLN A 78 15.55 -5.05 -3.51
C GLN A 78 15.85 -4.41 -2.14
N PRO A 79 16.56 -5.12 -1.23
CA PRO A 79 16.81 -4.67 0.15
C PRO A 79 17.41 -3.26 0.27
N ALA A 80 18.35 -2.89 -0.60
CA ALA A 80 19.00 -1.58 -0.55
C ALA A 80 18.03 -0.41 -0.83
N HIS A 81 17.02 -0.63 -1.67
CA HIS A 81 15.96 0.35 -1.94
C HIS A 81 14.93 0.38 -0.81
N VAL A 82 14.68 -0.77 -0.19
CA VAL A 82 13.78 -0.93 0.96
C VAL A 82 14.31 -0.20 2.19
N ASP A 83 15.60 -0.30 2.48
CA ASP A 83 16.20 0.38 3.63
C ASP A 83 16.14 1.91 3.45
N ALA A 84 16.33 2.42 2.23
CA ALA A 84 16.15 3.85 1.93
C ALA A 84 14.69 4.31 2.17
N LEU A 85 13.71 3.53 1.71
CA LEU A 85 12.29 3.82 1.90
C LEU A 85 11.85 3.78 3.37
N ILE A 86 12.41 2.86 4.17
CA ILE A 86 12.11 2.74 5.60
C ILE A 86 12.79 3.86 6.40
N VAL A 87 14.01 4.27 6.01
CA VAL A 87 14.76 5.35 6.69
C VAL A 87 14.14 6.72 6.44
N GLU A 88 13.54 6.95 5.27
CA GLU A 88 12.79 8.18 4.97
C GLU A 88 11.43 8.27 5.70
N ASP A 89 11.04 7.23 6.43
CA ASP A 89 9.73 7.12 7.08
C ASP A 89 9.82 7.03 8.61
N PRO A 90 9.71 8.17 9.32
CA PRO A 90 9.78 8.22 10.78
C PRO A 90 8.54 7.62 11.49
N LEU A 91 7.54 7.11 10.77
CA LEU A 91 6.36 6.48 11.36
C LEU A 91 6.39 4.95 11.31
N SER A 92 7.39 4.35 10.62
CA SER A 92 7.54 2.90 10.50
C SER A 92 7.77 2.15 11.83
N TYR A 93 8.02 2.87 12.93
CA TYR A 93 8.29 2.29 14.25
C TYR A 93 7.19 2.49 15.29
N ARG A 94 6.16 3.31 15.05
CA ARG A 94 5.11 3.56 16.05
C ARG A 94 3.79 3.95 15.39
N VAL A 95 2.99 2.97 15.01
CA VAL A 95 1.54 3.16 14.99
C VAL A 95 0.92 1.98 15.72
N SER A 96 0.76 2.15 17.03
CA SER A 96 -0.18 1.34 17.80
C SER A 96 -1.58 1.62 17.27
N TRP A 97 -2.40 0.58 17.19
CA TRP A 97 -3.79 0.63 16.72
C TRP A 97 -4.62 1.75 17.38
N SER A 98 -4.27 2.16 18.59
CA SER A 98 -4.92 3.26 19.33
C SER A 98 -4.67 4.65 18.73
N ASP A 99 -3.52 4.90 18.13
CA ASP A 99 -3.14 6.23 17.65
C ASP A 99 -3.71 6.52 16.24
N ALA A 100 -3.80 5.48 15.40
CA ALA A 100 -4.37 5.60 14.04
C ALA A 100 -5.87 5.94 14.06
N MET A 101 -6.61 5.39 15.03
CA MET A 101 -8.04 5.67 15.17
C MET A 101 -8.32 7.06 15.75
N ALA A 102 -7.49 7.53 16.69
CA ALA A 102 -7.66 8.82 17.34
C ALA A 102 -7.47 10.01 16.39
N LEU A 103 -6.61 9.88 15.38
CA LEU A 103 -6.34 10.93 14.40
C LEU A 103 -7.44 11.11 13.33
N TRP A 104 -8.30 10.11 13.12
CA TRP A 104 -9.32 10.17 12.06
C TRP A 104 -10.76 10.31 12.54
N PHE A 105 -11.09 9.91 13.76
CA PHE A 105 -12.48 9.92 14.23
C PHE A 105 -12.79 10.96 15.32
N GLY A 106 -11.79 11.75 15.77
CA GLY A 106 -11.94 12.61 16.95
C GLY A 106 -12.14 11.79 18.23
N PRO A 107 -11.95 12.37 19.43
CA PRO A 107 -12.21 11.64 20.66
C PRO A 107 -13.70 11.25 20.71
N PRO A 108 -14.04 10.04 21.19
CA PRO A 108 -15.44 9.69 21.42
C PRO A 108 -16.02 10.70 22.41
N ALA A 109 -17.09 11.38 22.01
CA ALA A 109 -17.82 12.27 22.88
C ALA A 109 -18.29 11.47 24.12
N ALA A 110 -17.92 11.98 25.29
CA ALA A 110 -18.32 11.44 26.60
C ALA A 110 -19.82 11.56 26.83
#